data_AF-A0A316FI50-F1
#
_entry.id   AF-A0A316FI50-F1
#
_cell.length_a   1.000
_cell.length_b   1.000
_cell.length_c   1.000
_cell.angle_alpha   90.00
_cell.angle_beta   90.00
_cell.angle_gamma   90.00
#
_symmetry.space_group_name_H-M   'P 1'
#
loop_
_entity.id
_entity.type
_entity.pdbx_description
1 polymer ?
#
loop_
_entity_poly.entity_id
_entity_poly.type
_entity_poly.pdbx_seq_one_letter_code
_entity_poly.pdbx_strand_id
1 'polypeptide(L)'
;MTASAAITLSLPLSNAMAADNLSLTAGADGSSKASGTSYGNVRDGNTGTYWAPNATTGYVSVKWSSATTVSSAVIRQASGGGSISAWRVLNGDSGSQLASGSGSPSTVNFSSTSLKKLTFEITGASGAPRIAELETYSSGGSTPTSSPTSGPTSPSPGPTGGTGTPTGAWPSSTGNVSISGTVNVSGTLDGGMKTYCCIGDGSQDESQDPMFKIANGGTLQNVIIGSPAGDGVHCEGTCTIRNVWWNDIGEDAATFKGTGGGTSYVIGGGARNGSDKTFQHNGNGTVSISGFYLSGSGKLYRGCGNCTTSHQRHVKIDNVLLNNIDMVAGINSNWGDTATITRVTLTSSSGATVCGKYQGVAKGSEPKYLGEGWNDSNCKVTQSDITYR
;
A
#
# COMPACT_ATOMS: atom_id res chain seq x y z
N MET A 1 2.08 -68.17 12.16
CA MET A 1 1.46 -66.85 12.46
C MET A 1 2.54 -65.97 13.08
N THR A 2 2.99 -64.95 12.38
CA THR A 2 3.81 -63.84 12.89
C THR A 2 3.63 -62.68 11.91
N ALA A 3 3.28 -61.50 12.40
CA ALA A 3 2.82 -60.39 11.57
C ALA A 3 3.98 -59.50 11.09
N SER A 4 3.88 -59.01 9.85
CA SER A 4 4.77 -57.96 9.33
C SER A 4 4.44 -56.61 9.97
N ALA A 5 5.44 -55.93 10.53
CA ALA A 5 5.32 -54.53 10.91
C ALA A 5 5.56 -53.65 9.67
N ALA A 6 4.53 -52.92 9.22
CA ALA A 6 4.68 -51.89 8.20
C ALA A 6 4.91 -50.53 8.87
N ILE A 7 6.08 -49.93 8.63
CA ILE A 7 6.38 -48.58 9.10
C ILE A 7 5.69 -47.58 8.15
N THR A 8 4.64 -46.93 8.64
CA THR A 8 3.96 -45.84 7.91
C THR A 8 4.77 -44.56 8.02
N LEU A 9 5.60 -44.30 7.01
CA LEU A 9 6.29 -43.03 6.85
C LEU A 9 5.27 -41.92 6.52
N SER A 10 4.94 -41.07 7.49
CA SER A 10 4.07 -39.91 7.24
C SER A 10 4.81 -38.87 6.39
N LEU A 11 4.30 -38.61 5.19
CA LEU A 11 4.75 -37.49 4.37
C LEU A 11 4.47 -36.16 5.12
N PRO A 12 5.39 -35.17 5.07
CA PRO A 12 5.10 -33.86 5.64
C PRO A 12 3.94 -33.20 4.90
N LEU A 13 3.03 -32.60 5.67
CA LEU A 13 1.93 -31.79 5.15
C LEU A 13 2.49 -30.64 4.29
N SER A 14 1.90 -30.45 3.12
CA SER A 14 2.32 -29.45 2.13
C SER A 14 2.32 -28.04 2.69
N ASN A 15 3.37 -27.27 2.41
CA ASN A 15 3.40 -25.82 2.61
C ASN A 15 2.12 -25.18 2.05
N ALA A 16 1.52 -24.26 2.80
CA ALA A 16 0.46 -23.40 2.29
C ALA A 16 0.99 -22.62 1.07
N MET A 17 0.47 -22.93 -0.12
CA MET A 17 0.94 -22.32 -1.36
C MET A 17 0.44 -20.87 -1.47
N ALA A 18 1.27 -20.01 -2.04
CA ALA A 18 0.80 -18.73 -2.56
C ALA A 18 -0.32 -19.00 -3.58
N ALA A 19 -1.36 -18.17 -3.59
CA ALA A 19 -2.54 -18.41 -4.43
C ALA A 19 -2.15 -18.61 -5.90
N ASP A 20 -2.53 -19.74 -6.49
CA ASP A 20 -2.14 -20.10 -7.85
C ASP A 20 -2.68 -19.09 -8.88
N ASN A 21 -1.81 -18.60 -9.76
CA ASN A 21 -2.22 -17.79 -10.90
C ASN A 21 -2.92 -18.68 -11.94
N LEU A 22 -4.26 -18.62 -11.94
CA LEU A 22 -5.13 -19.46 -12.77
C LEU A 22 -5.03 -19.14 -14.27
N SER A 23 -4.38 -18.04 -14.64
CA SER A 23 -4.15 -17.67 -16.04
C SER A 23 -3.05 -18.51 -16.69
N LEU A 24 -2.04 -18.99 -15.94
CA LEU A 24 -0.88 -19.70 -16.49
C LEU A 24 -1.26 -20.99 -17.25
N THR A 25 -2.37 -21.62 -16.87
CA THR A 25 -2.91 -22.84 -17.51
C THR A 25 -4.06 -22.57 -18.46
N ALA A 26 -4.47 -21.31 -18.64
CA ALA A 26 -5.55 -20.90 -19.52
C ALA A 26 -5.13 -20.91 -21.01
N GLY A 27 -6.10 -20.73 -21.89
CA GLY A 27 -5.90 -20.17 -23.23
C GLY A 27 -6.03 -18.64 -23.20
N ALA A 28 -5.72 -17.96 -24.30
CA ALA A 28 -6.04 -16.54 -24.48
C ALA A 28 -6.50 -16.22 -25.89
N ASP A 29 -7.20 -15.10 -26.04
CA ASP A 29 -7.53 -14.44 -27.30
C ASP A 29 -7.65 -12.92 -27.08
N GLY A 30 -7.95 -12.17 -28.12
CA GLY A 30 -8.12 -10.72 -28.02
C GLY A 30 -8.68 -10.13 -29.31
N SER A 31 -8.75 -8.81 -29.30
CA SER A 31 -9.26 -7.96 -30.39
C SER A 31 -8.33 -7.91 -31.61
N SER A 32 -7.37 -6.99 -31.57
CA SER A 32 -6.31 -6.82 -32.56
C SER A 32 -4.95 -7.10 -31.92
N LYS A 33 -3.90 -7.15 -32.74
CA LYS A 33 -2.57 -7.53 -32.28
C LYS A 33 -1.47 -6.88 -33.12
N ALA A 34 -0.60 -6.13 -32.44
CA ALA A 34 0.59 -5.53 -33.04
C ALA A 34 1.61 -6.58 -33.49
N SER A 35 2.39 -6.23 -34.52
CA SER A 35 3.50 -7.07 -34.99
C SER A 35 4.49 -7.34 -33.87
N GLY A 36 5.01 -8.57 -33.79
CA GLY A 36 5.92 -9.00 -32.73
C GLY A 36 5.27 -9.34 -31.38
N THR A 37 3.94 -9.19 -31.22
CA THR A 37 3.25 -9.52 -29.95
C THR A 37 2.40 -10.81 -30.08
N SER A 38 1.97 -11.39 -28.96
CA SER A 38 1.08 -12.57 -28.91
C SER A 38 -0.03 -12.39 -27.88
N TYR A 39 -1.23 -12.94 -28.12
CA TYR A 39 -2.20 -13.18 -27.03
C TYR A 39 -1.65 -14.21 -26.02
N GLY A 40 -0.67 -15.03 -26.45
CA GLY A 40 0.13 -15.91 -25.59
C GLY A 40 0.72 -15.21 -24.38
N ASN A 41 1.21 -13.99 -24.59
CA ASN A 41 2.12 -13.31 -23.69
C ASN A 41 1.46 -12.91 -22.36
N VAL A 42 0.16 -12.60 -22.33
CA VAL A 42 -0.53 -12.14 -21.10
C VAL A 42 -0.75 -13.22 -20.03
N ARG A 43 -0.08 -14.37 -20.16
CA ARG A 43 -0.22 -15.52 -19.26
C ARG A 43 0.99 -16.45 -19.29
N ASP A 44 2.12 -16.02 -19.84
CA ASP A 44 3.32 -16.87 -19.95
C ASP A 44 4.22 -16.76 -18.69
N GLY A 45 3.90 -15.85 -17.76
CA GLY A 45 4.65 -15.61 -16.54
C GLY A 45 5.90 -14.73 -16.76
N ASN A 46 6.08 -14.17 -17.95
CA ASN A 46 7.25 -13.40 -18.35
C ASN A 46 6.90 -11.94 -18.63
N THR A 47 7.11 -11.09 -17.63
CA THR A 47 6.88 -9.64 -17.72
C THR A 47 7.75 -8.89 -18.76
N GLY A 48 8.69 -9.58 -19.42
CA GLY A 48 9.43 -9.08 -20.58
C GLY A 48 8.72 -9.27 -21.93
N THR A 49 7.72 -10.14 -22.03
CA THR A 49 6.83 -10.24 -23.20
C THR A 49 5.58 -9.39 -22.96
N TYR A 50 4.78 -9.13 -24.01
CA TYR A 50 3.50 -8.42 -23.88
C TYR A 50 2.58 -8.66 -25.07
N TRP A 51 1.28 -8.49 -24.87
CA TRP A 51 0.30 -8.20 -25.92
C TRP A 51 0.15 -6.68 -26.09
N ALA A 52 -0.07 -6.23 -27.33
CA ALA A 52 -0.51 -4.86 -27.61
C ALA A 52 -1.54 -4.86 -28.76
N PRO A 53 -2.62 -4.04 -28.69
CA PRO A 53 -3.54 -3.84 -29.81
C PRO A 53 -2.92 -2.92 -30.89
N ASN A 54 -3.57 -2.84 -32.05
CA ASN A 54 -3.19 -1.96 -33.16
C ASN A 54 -3.68 -0.50 -33.00
N ALA A 55 -4.22 -0.15 -31.83
CA ALA A 55 -4.88 1.13 -31.56
C ALA A 55 -4.68 1.55 -30.09
N THR A 56 -5.23 2.70 -29.70
CA THR A 56 -5.28 3.15 -28.28
C THR A 56 -6.31 2.40 -27.43
N THR A 57 -7.10 1.52 -28.04
CA THR A 57 -8.14 0.71 -27.40
C THR A 57 -8.07 -0.74 -27.89
N GLY A 58 -8.71 -1.65 -27.16
CA GLY A 58 -8.79 -3.06 -27.50
C GLY A 58 -8.87 -3.95 -26.26
N TYR A 59 -9.25 -5.20 -26.44
CA TYR A 59 -9.31 -6.20 -25.37
C TYR A 59 -8.37 -7.39 -25.59
N VAL A 60 -8.03 -8.04 -24.47
CA VAL A 60 -7.37 -9.35 -24.36
C VAL A 60 -8.07 -10.16 -23.26
N SER A 61 -8.12 -11.47 -23.41
CA SER A 61 -8.88 -12.35 -22.51
C SER A 61 -8.11 -13.60 -22.17
N VAL A 62 -8.28 -14.11 -20.95
CA VAL A 62 -7.94 -15.48 -20.56
C VAL A 62 -9.20 -16.36 -20.59
N LYS A 63 -9.04 -17.63 -20.96
CA LYS A 63 -10.16 -18.58 -21.11
C LYS A 63 -9.81 -20.01 -20.72
N TRP A 64 -10.76 -20.68 -20.08
CA TRP A 64 -10.65 -22.06 -19.59
C TRP A 64 -11.62 -23.00 -20.32
N SER A 65 -11.34 -24.30 -20.30
CA SER A 65 -12.19 -25.32 -20.92
C SER A 65 -13.48 -25.59 -20.12
N SER A 66 -13.39 -25.53 -18.79
CA SER A 66 -14.50 -25.55 -17.84
C SER A 66 -14.71 -24.16 -17.22
N ALA A 67 -15.79 -23.98 -16.46
CA ALA A 67 -16.01 -22.73 -15.72
C ALA A 67 -15.05 -22.68 -14.51
N THR A 68 -14.28 -21.61 -14.43
CA THR A 68 -13.32 -21.32 -13.37
C THR A 68 -13.88 -20.21 -12.48
N THR A 69 -13.85 -20.40 -11.18
CA THR A 69 -14.25 -19.37 -10.22
C THR A 69 -13.09 -18.41 -10.01
N VAL A 70 -13.33 -17.12 -10.27
CA VAL A 70 -12.37 -16.03 -10.09
C VAL A 70 -12.99 -14.87 -9.31
N SER A 71 -12.18 -14.17 -8.50
CA SER A 71 -12.59 -12.97 -7.74
C SER A 71 -11.66 -11.77 -7.92
N SER A 72 -10.51 -11.97 -8.56
CA SER A 72 -9.57 -10.90 -8.90
C SER A 72 -8.80 -11.20 -10.18
N ALA A 73 -8.33 -10.14 -10.83
CA ALA A 73 -7.42 -10.21 -11.96
C ALA A 73 -6.28 -9.18 -11.78
N VAL A 74 -5.01 -9.53 -12.01
CA VAL A 74 -3.87 -8.59 -11.97
C VAL A 74 -3.44 -8.23 -13.39
N ILE A 75 -3.48 -6.94 -13.72
CA ILE A 75 -2.98 -6.40 -14.98
C ILE A 75 -1.55 -5.90 -14.76
N ARG A 76 -0.57 -6.54 -15.39
CA ARG A 76 0.80 -6.01 -15.47
C ARG A 76 1.00 -5.34 -16.82
N GLN A 77 1.61 -4.15 -16.83
CA GLN A 77 1.91 -3.42 -18.06
C GLN A 77 3.42 -3.44 -18.34
N ALA A 78 3.79 -3.62 -19.61
CA ALA A 78 5.18 -3.51 -20.05
C ALA A 78 5.54 -2.05 -20.39
N SER A 79 6.82 -1.70 -20.22
CA SER A 79 7.33 -0.36 -20.52
C SER A 79 7.25 -0.02 -22.03
N GLY A 80 7.15 1.28 -22.33
CA GLY A 80 7.11 1.79 -23.71
C GLY A 80 5.78 1.60 -24.45
N GLY A 81 4.69 1.26 -23.75
CA GLY A 81 3.33 1.36 -24.26
C GLY A 81 2.69 2.73 -23.94
N GLY A 82 1.54 3.01 -24.56
CA GLY A 82 0.69 4.14 -24.19
C GLY A 82 0.05 3.96 -22.81
N SER A 83 -0.11 5.05 -22.07
CA SER A 83 -0.69 5.05 -20.73
C SER A 83 -2.19 4.82 -20.79
N ILE A 84 -2.68 3.79 -20.13
CA ILE A 84 -4.13 3.50 -20.02
C ILE A 84 -4.80 4.58 -19.18
N SER A 85 -5.92 5.10 -19.68
CA SER A 85 -6.75 6.12 -19.03
C SER A 85 -8.16 5.63 -18.69
N ALA A 86 -8.67 4.59 -19.37
CA ALA A 86 -9.94 3.95 -19.05
C ALA A 86 -9.96 2.47 -19.47
N TRP A 87 -10.61 1.62 -18.68
CA TRP A 87 -10.70 0.18 -18.89
C TRP A 87 -11.91 -0.47 -18.19
N ARG A 88 -12.24 -1.70 -18.57
CA ARG A 88 -13.21 -2.56 -17.89
C ARG A 88 -12.84 -4.04 -17.93
N VAL A 89 -13.29 -4.80 -16.93
CA VAL A 89 -13.21 -6.26 -16.88
C VAL A 89 -14.60 -6.82 -17.09
N LEU A 90 -14.73 -7.73 -18.06
CA LEU A 90 -15.98 -8.37 -18.44
C LEU A 90 -15.93 -9.87 -18.21
N ASN A 91 -17.08 -10.45 -17.87
CA ASN A 91 -17.36 -11.86 -18.11
C ASN A 91 -17.48 -12.03 -19.64
N GLY A 92 -16.49 -12.66 -20.25
CA GLY A 92 -16.37 -12.78 -21.70
C GLY A 92 -17.35 -13.76 -22.36
N ASP A 93 -18.12 -14.51 -21.56
CA ASP A 93 -19.19 -15.40 -22.05
C ASP A 93 -20.53 -14.67 -22.16
N SER A 94 -20.78 -13.67 -21.31
CA SER A 94 -22.07 -12.95 -21.19
C SER A 94 -22.00 -11.46 -21.54
N GLY A 95 -20.81 -10.86 -21.64
CA GLY A 95 -20.61 -9.42 -21.78
C GLY A 95 -20.87 -8.61 -20.50
N SER A 96 -21.24 -9.26 -19.39
CA SER A 96 -21.49 -8.56 -18.12
C SER A 96 -20.23 -7.91 -17.57
N GLN A 97 -20.33 -6.64 -17.14
CA GLN A 97 -19.21 -5.92 -16.55
C GLN A 97 -19.01 -6.34 -15.09
N LEU A 98 -17.85 -6.95 -14.81
CA LEU A 98 -17.44 -7.35 -13.46
C LEU A 98 -16.83 -6.17 -12.70
N ALA A 99 -16.11 -5.30 -13.41
CA ALA A 99 -15.51 -4.09 -12.86
C ALA A 99 -15.13 -3.10 -13.98
N SER A 100 -14.87 -1.85 -13.62
CA SER A 100 -14.32 -0.82 -14.51
C SER A 100 -13.39 0.12 -13.74
N GLY A 101 -12.58 0.88 -14.46
CA GLY A 101 -11.67 1.85 -13.87
C GLY A 101 -11.15 2.90 -14.83
N SER A 102 -10.60 3.95 -14.24
CA SER A 102 -9.85 5.01 -14.91
C SER A 102 -8.41 5.04 -14.42
N GLY A 103 -7.52 5.58 -15.27
CA GLY A 103 -6.08 5.53 -15.05
C GLY A 103 -5.46 4.14 -15.24
N SER A 104 -4.21 4.02 -14.79
CA SER A 104 -3.40 2.82 -14.95
C SER A 104 -3.93 1.66 -14.09
N PRO A 105 -4.36 0.53 -14.68
CA PRO A 105 -4.77 -0.65 -13.94
C PRO A 105 -3.57 -1.37 -13.32
N SER A 106 -3.78 -1.89 -12.11
CA SER A 106 -3.04 -3.01 -11.56
C SER A 106 -4.00 -4.18 -11.36
N THR A 107 -4.33 -4.61 -10.13
CA THR A 107 -5.42 -5.56 -9.89
C THR A 107 -6.79 -4.91 -10.07
N VAL A 108 -7.74 -5.76 -10.39
CA VAL A 108 -9.17 -5.52 -10.42
C VAL A 108 -9.83 -6.58 -9.54
N ASN A 109 -10.43 -6.18 -8.41
CA ASN A 109 -11.24 -7.06 -7.57
C ASN A 109 -12.71 -6.97 -8.01
N PHE A 110 -13.41 -8.09 -8.00
CA PHE A 110 -14.84 -8.18 -8.36
C PHE A 110 -15.52 -9.31 -7.58
N SER A 111 -16.86 -9.33 -7.57
CA SER A 111 -17.61 -10.41 -6.92
C SER A 111 -17.22 -11.77 -7.50
N SER A 112 -16.98 -12.76 -6.62
CA SER A 112 -16.56 -14.10 -7.04
C SER A 112 -17.53 -14.66 -8.09
N THR A 113 -17.01 -14.93 -9.28
CA THR A 113 -17.77 -15.26 -10.48
C THR A 113 -17.20 -16.53 -11.10
N SER A 114 -18.07 -17.49 -11.40
CA SER A 114 -17.69 -18.66 -12.20
C SER A 114 -17.92 -18.35 -13.69
N LEU A 115 -16.86 -18.43 -14.49
CA LEU A 115 -16.86 -18.08 -15.91
C LEU A 115 -15.88 -18.94 -16.70
N LYS A 116 -16.07 -19.06 -18.02
CA LYS A 116 -15.10 -19.70 -18.91
C LYS A 116 -14.16 -18.69 -19.56
N LYS A 117 -14.53 -17.41 -19.60
CA LYS A 117 -13.72 -16.34 -20.17
C LYS A 117 -13.75 -15.07 -19.33
N LEU A 118 -12.58 -14.52 -19.01
CA LEU A 118 -12.43 -13.19 -18.42
C LEU A 118 -11.72 -12.28 -19.43
N THR A 119 -12.35 -11.15 -19.75
CA THR A 119 -11.86 -10.19 -20.75
C THR A 119 -11.45 -8.89 -20.06
N PHE A 120 -10.21 -8.46 -20.26
CA PHE A 120 -9.76 -7.11 -19.92
C PHE A 120 -9.81 -6.23 -21.18
N GLU A 121 -10.61 -5.17 -21.15
CA GLU A 121 -10.84 -4.25 -22.26
C GLU A 121 -10.36 -2.84 -21.92
N ILE A 122 -9.53 -2.28 -22.79
CA ILE A 122 -8.99 -0.93 -22.70
C ILE A 122 -9.87 -0.02 -23.55
N THR A 123 -10.55 0.91 -22.89
CA THR A 123 -11.50 1.84 -23.51
C THR A 123 -10.90 3.24 -23.73
N GLY A 124 -9.71 3.51 -23.17
CA GLY A 124 -8.90 4.69 -23.50
C GLY A 124 -7.44 4.55 -23.08
N ALA A 125 -6.53 5.03 -23.93
CA ALA A 125 -5.10 5.18 -23.64
C ALA A 125 -4.47 6.30 -24.48
N SER A 126 -3.29 6.80 -24.09
CA SER A 126 -2.55 7.85 -24.83
C SER A 126 -1.77 7.35 -26.06
N GLY A 127 -1.74 6.04 -26.28
CA GLY A 127 -1.02 5.35 -27.36
C GLY A 127 -1.36 3.85 -27.28
N ALA A 128 -0.75 3.01 -28.12
CA ALA A 128 -0.97 1.56 -28.04
C ALA A 128 -0.42 0.99 -26.71
N PRO A 129 -1.28 0.49 -25.80
CA PRO A 129 -0.86 -0.02 -24.50
C PRO A 129 -0.18 -1.39 -24.64
N ARG A 130 0.63 -1.78 -23.65
CA ARG A 130 1.32 -3.07 -23.61
C ARG A 130 0.95 -3.81 -22.32
N ILE A 131 0.20 -4.91 -22.43
CA ILE A 131 -0.15 -5.76 -21.30
C ILE A 131 0.85 -6.91 -21.25
N ALA A 132 1.63 -6.96 -20.19
CA ALA A 132 2.59 -8.02 -19.91
C ALA A 132 1.88 -9.26 -19.36
N GLU A 133 1.00 -9.10 -18.37
CA GLU A 133 0.25 -10.21 -17.74
C GLU A 133 -1.22 -9.82 -17.46
N LEU A 134 -2.09 -10.82 -17.54
CA LEU A 134 -3.48 -10.83 -17.08
C LEU A 134 -3.64 -12.03 -16.13
N GLU A 135 -3.15 -11.89 -14.91
CA GLU A 135 -3.17 -12.94 -13.88
C GLU A 135 -4.59 -13.04 -13.26
N THR A 136 -5.02 -14.20 -12.76
CA THR A 136 -6.37 -14.37 -12.17
C THR A 136 -6.38 -15.36 -11.01
N TYR A 137 -7.26 -15.15 -10.01
CA TYR A 137 -7.25 -15.89 -8.74
C TYR A 137 -8.67 -16.16 -8.20
N SER A 138 -8.86 -17.30 -7.50
CA SER A 138 -10.18 -17.84 -7.12
C SER A 138 -10.74 -17.36 -5.77
N SER A 139 -9.88 -17.23 -4.74
CA SER A 139 -10.15 -16.55 -3.47
C SER A 139 -8.87 -16.49 -2.62
N GLY A 140 -8.74 -15.52 -1.71
CA GLY A 140 -7.59 -15.40 -0.78
C GLY A 140 -6.28 -14.90 -1.39
N GLY A 141 -6.11 -14.97 -2.71
CA GLY A 141 -5.01 -14.35 -3.45
C GLY A 141 -5.19 -12.86 -3.64
N SER A 142 -4.78 -12.07 -2.65
CA SER A 142 -4.76 -10.62 -2.78
C SER A 142 -3.68 -10.17 -3.80
N THR A 143 -4.12 -9.68 -4.97
CA THR A 143 -3.87 -8.32 -5.54
C THR A 143 -2.45 -7.89 -6.04
N PRO A 144 -1.99 -6.59 -6.21
CA PRO A 144 -2.41 -5.24 -5.68
C PRO A 144 -3.27 -4.33 -6.60
N THR A 145 -4.30 -3.63 -6.08
CA THR A 145 -5.43 -3.00 -6.82
C THR A 145 -5.37 -1.48 -7.12
N SER A 146 -5.78 -1.02 -8.31
CA SER A 146 -6.07 0.40 -8.62
C SER A 146 -7.28 0.60 -9.56
N SER A 147 -8.30 1.35 -9.11
CA SER A 147 -9.43 1.83 -9.94
C SER A 147 -10.13 3.03 -9.27
N PRO A 148 -10.69 3.96 -10.06
CA PRO A 148 -12.02 4.49 -9.72
C PRO A 148 -12.98 4.54 -10.94
N THR A 149 -14.28 4.29 -10.71
CA THR A 149 -15.41 4.58 -11.64
C THR A 149 -16.70 4.87 -10.86
N SER A 150 -17.64 5.62 -11.44
CA SER A 150 -18.80 6.22 -10.75
C SER A 150 -20.17 5.89 -11.37
N GLY A 151 -21.21 5.83 -10.53
CA GLY A 151 -22.62 6.18 -10.86
C GLY A 151 -23.64 5.02 -11.01
N PRO A 152 -24.97 5.26 -10.92
CA PRO A 152 -25.66 6.55 -10.67
C PRO A 152 -26.80 6.58 -9.59
N THR A 153 -27.05 7.79 -9.06
CA THR A 153 -28.32 8.40 -8.57
C THR A 153 -29.22 7.75 -7.50
N SER A 154 -29.12 8.28 -6.27
CA SER A 154 -30.24 8.82 -5.45
C SER A 154 -29.62 9.80 -4.41
N PRO A 155 -30.30 10.83 -3.86
CA PRO A 155 -29.62 11.99 -3.28
C PRO A 155 -29.03 11.70 -1.88
N SER A 156 -27.80 11.20 -1.87
CA SER A 156 -26.91 11.14 -0.71
C SER A 156 -25.78 12.16 -0.89
N PRO A 157 -25.25 12.80 0.17
CA PRO A 157 -24.31 13.92 0.02
C PRO A 157 -23.06 13.56 -0.78
N GLY A 158 -22.63 14.51 -1.61
CA GLY A 158 -21.40 14.41 -2.41
C GLY A 158 -20.12 14.31 -1.56
N PRO A 159 -18.98 13.96 -2.19
CA PRO A 159 -17.86 13.34 -1.50
C PRO A 159 -16.98 14.32 -0.70
N THR A 160 -16.89 14.12 0.60
CA THR A 160 -15.79 14.66 1.43
C THR A 160 -14.59 13.72 1.44
N GLY A 161 -13.81 13.75 0.35
CA GLY A 161 -12.38 13.56 0.50
C GLY A 161 -11.83 14.67 1.42
N GLY A 162 -10.91 14.34 2.32
CA GLY A 162 -10.44 15.26 3.37
C GLY A 162 -9.73 16.52 2.85
N THR A 163 -10.49 17.53 2.46
CA THR A 163 -10.03 18.91 2.18
C THR A 163 -10.09 19.81 3.42
N GLY A 164 -10.75 19.35 4.48
CA GLY A 164 -10.66 19.99 5.80
C GLY A 164 -9.29 19.77 6.44
N THR A 165 -8.86 20.73 7.25
CA THR A 165 -7.79 20.53 8.22
C THR A 165 -8.19 19.41 9.19
N PRO A 166 -7.30 18.49 9.58
CA PRO A 166 -7.65 17.43 10.53
C PRO A 166 -8.11 18.07 11.85
N THR A 167 -9.21 17.56 12.41
CA THR A 167 -9.89 18.18 13.56
C THR A 167 -9.55 17.54 14.91
N GLY A 168 -8.82 16.42 14.90
CA GLY A 168 -8.61 15.57 16.06
C GLY A 168 -9.80 14.69 16.45
N ALA A 169 -10.92 14.77 15.71
CA ALA A 169 -12.09 13.95 15.95
C ALA A 169 -11.82 12.46 15.65
N TRP A 170 -11.88 11.62 16.68
CA TRP A 170 -11.66 10.18 16.58
C TRP A 170 -12.91 9.47 16.04
N PRO A 171 -12.78 8.48 15.14
CA PRO A 171 -13.93 7.73 14.64
C PRO A 171 -14.45 6.71 15.65
N SER A 172 -15.74 6.42 15.57
CA SER A 172 -16.36 5.27 16.24
C SER A 172 -16.04 3.97 15.51
N SER A 173 -15.76 2.90 16.27
CA SER A 173 -15.60 1.56 15.72
C SER A 173 -16.93 0.94 15.28
N THR A 174 -16.93 0.25 14.15
CA THR A 174 -18.09 -0.49 13.61
C THR A 174 -18.15 -1.95 14.06
N GLY A 175 -17.16 -2.40 14.83
CA GLY A 175 -17.05 -3.78 15.33
C GLY A 175 -15.60 -4.15 15.62
N ASN A 176 -15.37 -5.28 16.28
CA ASN A 176 -14.03 -5.75 16.65
C ASN A 176 -13.62 -6.97 15.81
N VAL A 177 -12.34 -7.06 15.47
CA VAL A 177 -11.71 -8.20 14.79
C VAL A 177 -10.51 -8.63 15.64
N SER A 178 -10.57 -9.85 16.18
CA SER A 178 -9.41 -10.48 16.80
C SER A 178 -8.53 -11.10 15.72
N ILE A 179 -7.24 -10.74 15.70
CA ILE A 179 -6.22 -11.34 14.85
C ILE A 179 -5.26 -12.14 15.72
N SER A 180 -4.80 -13.29 15.21
CA SER A 180 -3.91 -14.23 15.92
C SER A 180 -2.47 -14.17 15.40
N GLY A 181 -2.11 -13.10 14.69
CA GLY A 181 -0.86 -12.96 13.94
C GLY A 181 -1.02 -11.99 12.78
N THR A 182 0.11 -11.59 12.18
CA THR A 182 0.22 -10.55 11.14
C THR A 182 -0.74 -10.76 9.98
N VAL A 183 -1.58 -9.75 9.70
CA VAL A 183 -2.45 -9.77 8.52
C VAL A 183 -1.67 -9.31 7.29
N ASN A 184 -1.42 -10.23 6.36
CA ASN A 184 -0.80 -9.89 5.08
C ASN A 184 -1.81 -9.15 4.18
N VAL A 185 -1.49 -7.91 3.84
CA VAL A 185 -2.27 -7.02 2.98
C VAL A 185 -1.52 -6.79 1.69
N SER A 186 -1.70 -7.68 0.73
CA SER A 186 -1.51 -7.26 -0.64
C SER A 186 -2.76 -6.47 -1.09
N GLY A 187 -2.56 -5.38 -1.83
CA GLY A 187 -3.65 -4.57 -2.40
C GLY A 187 -4.59 -4.00 -1.36
N THR A 188 -5.84 -3.77 -1.73
CA THR A 188 -6.77 -3.06 -0.85
C THR A 188 -7.43 -3.98 0.17
N LEU A 189 -7.03 -3.88 1.44
CA LEU A 189 -7.84 -4.28 2.58
C LEU A 189 -8.61 -3.06 3.08
N ASP A 190 -9.94 -3.15 3.06
CA ASP A 190 -10.85 -2.21 3.72
C ASP A 190 -11.37 -2.84 5.01
N GLY A 191 -11.04 -2.25 6.17
CA GLY A 191 -11.49 -2.75 7.47
C GLY A 191 -12.89 -2.32 7.87
N GLY A 192 -13.56 -1.48 7.07
CA GLY A 192 -14.92 -0.99 7.33
C GLY A 192 -15.05 -0.18 8.63
N MET A 193 -13.98 0.46 9.09
CA MET A 193 -13.84 1.12 10.40
C MET A 193 -13.98 0.21 11.62
N LYS A 194 -13.64 -1.09 11.48
CA LYS A 194 -13.53 -2.01 12.62
C LYS A 194 -12.22 -1.80 13.39
N THR A 195 -12.23 -2.16 14.66
CA THR A 195 -11.04 -2.24 15.52
C THR A 195 -10.38 -3.61 15.35
N TYR A 196 -9.12 -3.63 14.92
CA TYR A 196 -8.28 -4.81 14.82
C TYR A 196 -7.31 -4.84 16.01
N CYS A 197 -7.24 -5.97 16.68
CA CYS A 197 -6.39 -6.24 17.86
C CYS A 197 -6.15 -7.77 17.91
N CYS A 198 -5.15 -8.33 18.56
CA CYS A 198 -4.09 -7.72 19.36
C CYS A 198 -2.82 -8.53 19.10
N ILE A 199 -1.69 -7.88 18.85
CA ILE A 199 -0.37 -8.53 18.68
C ILE A 199 0.65 -7.87 19.60
N GLY A 200 1.56 -8.66 20.13
CA GLY A 200 2.58 -8.22 21.09
C GLY A 200 2.05 -8.07 22.51
N ASP A 201 2.89 -7.54 23.38
CA ASP A 201 2.63 -7.33 24.82
C ASP A 201 2.46 -5.84 25.19
N GLY A 202 2.65 -4.93 24.23
CA GLY A 202 2.62 -3.48 24.43
C GLY A 202 3.97 -2.87 24.86
N SER A 203 5.05 -3.65 24.85
CA SER A 203 6.41 -3.14 25.07
C SER A 203 6.97 -2.39 23.84
N GLN A 204 8.14 -1.77 24.00
CA GLN A 204 8.91 -1.09 22.94
C GLN A 204 10.00 -2.01 22.34
N ASP A 205 9.72 -3.31 22.21
CA ASP A 205 10.68 -4.29 21.67
C ASP A 205 10.66 -4.26 20.13
N GLU A 206 11.80 -3.95 19.51
CA GLU A 206 11.98 -3.88 18.04
C GLU A 206 11.92 -5.26 17.33
N SER A 207 11.57 -6.33 18.05
CA SER A 207 11.34 -7.67 17.50
C SER A 207 9.86 -8.08 17.44
N GLN A 208 8.92 -7.19 17.78
CA GLN A 208 7.49 -7.47 17.70
C GLN A 208 6.99 -7.67 16.26
N ASP A 209 6.02 -8.58 16.08
CA ASP A 209 5.32 -8.74 14.82
C ASP A 209 4.40 -7.53 14.52
N PRO A 210 4.30 -7.07 13.27
CA PRO A 210 3.37 -6.01 12.88
C PRO A 210 1.92 -6.53 12.82
N MET A 211 0.94 -5.68 13.15
CA MET A 211 -0.48 -5.98 12.96
C MET A 211 -0.83 -6.26 11.49
N PHE A 212 -0.27 -5.46 10.58
CA PHE A 212 -0.48 -5.58 9.14
C PHE A 212 0.82 -5.52 8.37
N LYS A 213 0.99 -6.39 7.37
CA LYS A 213 2.12 -6.39 6.45
C LYS A 213 1.66 -6.10 5.03
N ILE A 214 1.84 -4.86 4.60
CA ILE A 214 1.39 -4.36 3.30
C ILE A 214 2.44 -4.67 2.22
N ALA A 215 2.06 -5.46 1.22
CA ALA A 215 2.91 -5.75 0.06
C ALA A 215 3.05 -4.52 -0.86
N ASN A 216 4.03 -4.54 -1.77
CA ASN A 216 4.23 -3.47 -2.75
C ASN A 216 2.96 -3.18 -3.58
N GLY A 217 2.56 -1.91 -3.68
CA GLY A 217 1.30 -1.47 -4.28
C GLY A 217 0.06 -1.67 -3.39
N GLY A 218 0.20 -2.18 -2.17
CA GLY A 218 -0.91 -2.45 -1.27
C GLY A 218 -1.55 -1.20 -0.66
N THR A 219 -2.78 -1.34 -0.19
CA THR A 219 -3.58 -0.30 0.48
C THR A 219 -4.26 -0.86 1.73
N LEU A 220 -3.91 -0.36 2.91
CA LEU A 220 -4.70 -0.56 4.12
C LEU A 220 -5.63 0.65 4.28
N GLN A 221 -6.94 0.44 4.40
CA GLN A 221 -7.87 1.54 4.59
C GLN A 221 -9.01 1.27 5.57
N ASN A 222 -9.50 2.35 6.18
CA ASN A 222 -10.65 2.33 7.10
C ASN A 222 -10.46 1.31 8.24
N VAL A 223 -9.36 1.41 8.97
CA VAL A 223 -8.98 0.49 10.05
C VAL A 223 -8.76 1.27 11.34
N ILE A 224 -9.29 0.79 12.45
CA ILE A 224 -8.85 1.20 13.78
C ILE A 224 -7.91 0.10 14.29
N ILE A 225 -6.72 0.47 14.76
CA ILE A 225 -5.75 -0.42 15.38
C ILE A 225 -5.86 -0.24 16.89
N GLY A 226 -6.21 -1.32 17.59
CA GLY A 226 -6.29 -1.40 19.04
C GLY A 226 -4.94 -1.68 19.68
N SER A 227 -4.91 -1.71 21.01
CA SER A 227 -3.73 -2.06 21.82
C SER A 227 -3.91 -3.45 22.44
N PRO A 228 -2.86 -4.30 22.53
CA PRO A 228 -1.52 -4.12 21.94
C PRO A 228 -1.48 -4.11 20.41
N ALA A 229 -0.61 -3.27 19.86
CA ALA A 229 -0.52 -2.93 18.43
C ALA A 229 0.74 -3.45 17.71
N GLY A 230 1.61 -4.21 18.39
CA GLY A 230 2.89 -4.69 17.83
C GLY A 230 3.79 -3.58 17.27
N ASP A 231 4.59 -3.92 16.25
CA ASP A 231 5.26 -2.98 15.33
C ASP A 231 4.28 -2.54 14.22
N GLY A 232 3.10 -2.05 14.66
CA GLY A 232 2.09 -1.37 13.85
C GLY A 232 1.83 -1.95 12.46
N VAL A 233 2.22 -1.20 11.42
CA VAL A 233 1.96 -1.52 10.01
C VAL A 233 3.26 -1.50 9.21
N HIS A 234 3.66 -2.63 8.63
CA HIS A 234 4.84 -2.71 7.75
C HIS A 234 4.47 -2.49 6.29
N CYS A 235 5.22 -1.65 5.59
CA CYS A 235 5.15 -1.52 4.14
C CYS A 235 6.41 -2.10 3.48
N GLU A 236 6.29 -3.27 2.86
CA GLU A 236 7.38 -4.01 2.21
C GLU A 236 7.76 -3.45 0.82
N GLY A 237 7.00 -2.49 0.33
CA GLY A 237 7.23 -1.74 -0.91
C GLY A 237 6.64 -0.34 -0.82
N THR A 238 6.25 0.24 -1.96
CA THR A 238 5.31 1.37 -1.93
C THR A 238 3.96 0.89 -1.40
N CYS A 239 3.29 1.70 -0.58
CA CYS A 239 1.99 1.35 -0.01
C CYS A 239 1.10 2.57 0.15
N THR A 240 -0.19 2.36 0.39
CA THR A 240 -1.12 3.41 0.85
C THR A 240 -1.70 2.99 2.20
N ILE A 241 -1.71 3.91 3.15
CA ILE A 241 -2.38 3.79 4.43
C ILE A 241 -3.40 4.92 4.49
N ARG A 242 -4.70 4.61 4.41
CA ARG A 242 -5.75 5.61 4.20
C ARG A 242 -6.82 5.54 5.29
N ASN A 243 -7.04 6.62 6.03
CA ASN A 243 -8.03 6.65 7.10
C ASN A 243 -7.82 5.50 8.12
N VAL A 244 -6.59 5.33 8.58
CA VAL A 244 -6.21 4.34 9.60
C VAL A 244 -5.92 5.05 10.92
N TRP A 245 -6.36 4.45 12.03
CA TRP A 245 -6.43 5.09 13.33
C TRP A 245 -5.82 4.23 14.43
N TRP A 246 -4.68 4.63 15.00
CA TRP A 246 -4.01 3.89 16.07
C TRP A 246 -4.44 4.43 17.42
N ASN A 247 -5.25 3.66 18.15
CA ASN A 247 -5.73 4.02 19.49
C ASN A 247 -4.61 4.13 20.52
N ASP A 248 -3.48 3.50 20.24
CA ASP A 248 -2.26 3.39 21.01
C ASP A 248 -1.18 3.01 19.99
N ILE A 249 -0.04 3.70 19.96
CA ILE A 249 1.10 3.28 19.15
C ILE A 249 1.86 2.23 19.95
N GLY A 250 2.27 1.13 19.29
CA GLY A 250 3.13 0.12 19.89
C GLY A 250 4.58 0.60 19.91
N GLU A 251 5.46 -0.12 19.21
CA GLU A 251 6.81 0.38 18.91
C GLU A 251 6.70 1.55 17.90
N ASP A 252 6.31 1.26 16.66
CA ASP A 252 5.96 2.25 15.63
C ASP A 252 4.48 2.17 15.21
N ALA A 253 3.95 3.26 14.62
CA ALA A 253 2.63 3.22 14.00
C ALA A 253 2.70 2.58 12.61
N ALA A 254 3.68 2.99 11.78
CA ALA A 254 3.99 2.30 10.54
C ALA A 254 5.46 2.43 10.11
N THR A 255 5.98 1.33 9.56
CA THR A 255 7.39 1.14 9.23
C THR A 255 7.55 0.86 7.73
N PHE A 256 8.14 1.81 7.01
CA PHE A 256 8.33 1.78 5.55
C PHE A 256 9.68 1.13 5.19
N LYS A 257 9.65 -0.07 4.61
CA LYS A 257 10.80 -0.97 4.42
C LYS A 257 11.20 -1.16 2.96
N GLY A 258 10.33 -0.80 2.02
CA GLY A 258 10.55 -0.97 0.57
C GLY A 258 11.83 -0.32 0.04
N THR A 259 12.58 -1.05 -0.79
CA THR A 259 13.86 -0.61 -1.38
C THR A 259 13.79 -0.35 -2.90
N GLY A 260 12.60 -0.48 -3.51
CA GLY A 260 12.36 -0.22 -4.93
C GLY A 260 12.17 1.25 -5.31
N GLY A 261 12.32 2.19 -4.37
CA GLY A 261 12.02 3.60 -4.54
C GLY A 261 10.52 3.90 -4.63
N GLY A 262 10.15 4.97 -5.32
CA GLY A 262 8.76 5.40 -5.49
C GLY A 262 8.23 6.22 -4.32
N THR A 263 6.93 6.11 -4.02
CA THR A 263 6.25 6.85 -2.95
C THR A 263 5.22 5.99 -2.24
N SER A 264 5.33 5.92 -0.91
CA SER A 264 4.27 5.44 -0.02
C SER A 264 3.44 6.61 0.49
N TYR A 265 2.16 6.38 0.78
CA TYR A 265 1.20 7.41 1.13
C TYR A 265 0.53 7.12 2.48
N VAL A 266 0.44 8.12 3.35
CA VAL A 266 -0.45 8.16 4.52
C VAL A 266 -1.48 9.26 4.23
N ILE A 267 -2.76 8.91 4.20
CA ILE A 267 -3.85 9.78 3.71
C ILE A 267 -5.01 9.78 4.72
N GLY A 268 -5.15 10.87 5.48
CA GLY A 268 -6.10 10.94 6.58
C GLY A 268 -5.71 9.99 7.72
N GLY A 269 -6.62 9.81 8.68
CA GLY A 269 -6.38 8.97 9.85
C GLY A 269 -5.68 9.71 10.99
N GLY A 270 -5.27 8.96 12.01
CA GLY A 270 -4.53 9.54 13.12
C GLY A 270 -3.96 8.52 14.11
N ALA A 271 -3.04 8.96 14.95
CA ALA A 271 -2.42 8.12 15.97
C ALA A 271 -2.21 8.88 17.28
N ARG A 272 -2.04 8.16 18.39
CA ARG A 272 -1.79 8.73 19.71
C ARG A 272 -0.98 7.78 20.59
N ASN A 273 -0.41 8.33 21.67
CA ASN A 273 0.33 7.58 22.69
C ASN A 273 1.58 6.84 22.17
N GLY A 274 2.38 7.45 21.29
CA GLY A 274 3.69 6.90 20.91
C GLY A 274 4.79 7.31 21.87
N SER A 275 5.77 6.43 22.09
CA SER A 275 6.92 6.73 22.95
C SER A 275 8.04 7.46 22.20
N ASP A 276 8.44 6.98 21.02
CA ASP A 276 9.49 7.60 20.20
C ASP A 276 8.98 8.14 18.86
N LYS A 277 8.65 7.26 17.90
CA LYS A 277 8.42 7.63 16.51
C LYS A 277 7.09 7.06 15.99
N THR A 278 6.36 7.84 15.20
CA THR A 278 5.08 7.42 14.60
C THR A 278 5.33 6.72 13.27
N PHE A 279 6.12 7.34 12.39
CA PHE A 279 6.46 6.80 11.08
C PHE A 279 7.96 6.63 10.89
N GLN A 280 8.40 5.37 10.83
CA GLN A 280 9.78 5.00 10.60
C GLN A 280 10.02 4.65 9.15
N HIS A 281 11.06 5.22 8.55
CA HIS A 281 11.44 4.95 7.16
C HIS A 281 12.80 4.27 7.11
N ASN A 282 12.76 2.94 6.99
CA ASN A 282 13.92 2.06 6.90
C ASN A 282 14.40 1.91 5.44
N GLY A 283 13.46 1.83 4.49
CA GLY A 283 13.70 1.67 3.05
C GLY A 283 14.22 2.92 2.33
N ASN A 284 13.92 3.06 1.04
CA ASN A 284 14.27 4.23 0.21
C ASN A 284 13.04 4.83 -0.51
N GLY A 285 13.24 5.97 -1.17
CA GLY A 285 12.17 6.66 -1.89
C GLY A 285 11.48 7.71 -1.02
N THR A 286 10.16 7.86 -1.15
CA THR A 286 9.39 8.94 -0.48
C THR A 286 8.27 8.39 0.41
N VAL A 287 8.05 9.00 1.58
CA VAL A 287 6.79 8.86 2.34
C VAL A 287 6.01 10.17 2.24
N SER A 288 4.76 10.13 1.82
CA SER A 288 3.88 11.29 1.67
C SER A 288 2.76 11.22 2.69
N ILE A 289 2.81 12.07 3.71
CA ILE A 289 1.87 12.12 4.84
C ILE A 289 0.95 13.33 4.64
N SER A 290 -0.35 13.09 4.54
CA SER A 290 -1.33 14.17 4.39
C SER A 290 -2.64 13.93 5.14
N GLY A 291 -3.24 15.00 5.67
CA GLY A 291 -4.52 14.93 6.38
C GLY A 291 -4.48 14.19 7.73
N PHE A 292 -3.29 13.92 8.26
CA PHE A 292 -3.09 13.10 9.46
C PHE A 292 -3.24 13.89 10.76
N TYR A 293 -3.78 13.24 11.81
CA TYR A 293 -3.79 13.74 13.18
C TYR A 293 -2.84 12.94 14.09
N LEU A 294 -1.96 13.59 14.82
CA LEU A 294 -1.11 12.95 15.82
C LEU A 294 -1.32 13.59 17.20
N SER A 295 -1.41 12.79 18.26
CA SER A 295 -1.51 13.30 19.64
C SER A 295 -0.65 12.51 20.63
N GLY A 296 0.49 13.06 21.04
CA GLY A 296 1.44 12.39 21.93
C GLY A 296 2.31 11.39 21.19
N SER A 297 3.47 11.85 20.73
CA SER A 297 4.58 11.02 20.22
C SER A 297 5.83 11.89 20.07
N GLY A 298 7.03 11.35 20.32
CA GLY A 298 8.25 12.12 20.15
C GLY A 298 8.42 12.66 18.73
N LYS A 299 8.16 11.85 17.70
CA LYS A 299 8.44 12.20 16.29
C LYS A 299 7.31 11.73 15.37
N LEU A 300 6.79 12.62 14.51
CA LEU A 300 5.88 12.20 13.44
C LEU A 300 6.61 11.31 12.41
N TYR A 301 7.79 11.73 11.94
CA TYR A 301 8.56 10.98 10.94
C TYR A 301 10.06 10.90 11.27
N ARG A 302 10.66 9.72 11.10
CA ARG A 302 12.12 9.51 11.17
C ARG A 302 12.61 8.67 9.99
N GLY A 303 13.60 9.18 9.26
CA GLY A 303 14.41 8.36 8.35
C GLY A 303 15.50 7.62 9.11
N CYS A 304 15.56 6.29 9.04
CA CYS A 304 16.46 5.47 9.86
C CYS A 304 17.93 5.92 9.76
N GLY A 305 18.53 6.31 10.88
CA GLY A 305 19.86 6.95 10.89
C GLY A 305 21.05 6.01 11.05
N ASN A 306 20.83 4.77 11.50
CA ASN A 306 21.86 3.76 11.79
C ASN A 306 21.42 2.34 11.37
N CYS A 307 20.54 2.24 10.37
CA CYS A 307 20.14 0.96 9.78
C CYS A 307 21.34 0.20 9.17
N THR A 308 21.22 -1.13 9.07
CA THR A 308 22.22 -2.00 8.43
C THR A 308 22.59 -1.52 7.02
N THR A 309 21.59 -1.02 6.28
CA THR A 309 21.78 -0.38 4.97
C THR A 309 21.36 1.08 5.05
N SER A 310 22.27 1.98 4.66
CA SER A 310 21.98 3.40 4.48
C SER A 310 21.23 3.64 3.18
N HIS A 311 20.20 4.48 3.22
CA HIS A 311 19.40 4.84 2.05
C HIS A 311 19.14 6.34 2.03
N GLN A 312 19.05 6.92 0.83
CA GLN A 312 18.49 8.26 0.63
C GLN A 312 16.95 8.19 0.71
N ARG A 313 16.37 9.07 1.52
CA ARG A 313 14.95 9.06 1.89
C ARG A 313 14.34 10.44 1.83
N HIS A 314 13.11 10.51 1.35
CA HIS A 314 12.36 11.76 1.27
C HIS A 314 11.06 11.65 2.05
N VAL A 315 10.61 12.78 2.62
CA VAL A 315 9.28 12.90 3.22
C VAL A 315 8.57 14.14 2.68
N LYS A 316 7.27 14.01 2.46
CA LYS A 316 6.36 15.12 2.16
C LYS A 316 5.29 15.14 3.25
N ILE A 317 5.13 16.24 3.96
CA ILE A 317 4.18 16.39 5.07
C ILE A 317 3.29 17.57 4.75
N ASP A 318 1.98 17.35 4.66
CA ASP A 318 1.05 18.35 4.15
C ASP A 318 -0.34 18.29 4.82
N ASN A 319 -0.85 19.42 5.34
CA ASN A 319 -2.16 19.49 6.00
C ASN A 319 -2.30 18.49 7.16
N VAL A 320 -1.41 18.57 8.15
CA VAL A 320 -1.44 17.71 9.35
C VAL A 320 -1.69 18.53 10.62
N LEU A 321 -2.38 17.93 11.60
CA LEU A 321 -2.55 18.48 12.94
C LEU A 321 -1.76 17.62 13.92
N LEU A 322 -0.81 18.23 14.62
CA LEU A 322 0.12 17.54 15.51
C LEU A 322 0.03 18.15 16.91
N ASN A 323 -0.37 17.34 17.88
CA ASN A 323 -0.58 17.71 19.26
C ASN A 323 0.42 17.00 20.18
N ASN A 324 1.05 17.77 21.08
CA ASN A 324 2.03 17.25 22.05
C ASN A 324 3.11 16.34 21.41
N ILE A 325 3.94 16.91 20.54
CA ILE A 325 5.06 16.22 19.88
C ILE A 325 6.39 16.99 20.01
N ASP A 326 7.53 16.30 19.94
CA ASP A 326 8.86 16.93 20.00
C ASP A 326 9.44 17.26 18.61
N MET A 327 9.06 16.50 17.56
CA MET A 327 9.61 16.67 16.21
C MET A 327 8.65 16.30 15.08
N VAL A 328 8.57 17.11 14.03
CA VAL A 328 7.76 16.83 12.83
C VAL A 328 8.52 15.88 11.88
N ALA A 329 9.79 16.17 11.54
CA ALA A 329 10.60 15.28 10.70
C ALA A 329 12.08 15.24 11.12
N GLY A 330 12.64 14.03 11.27
CA GLY A 330 14.08 13.80 11.46
C GLY A 330 14.72 13.14 10.23
N ILE A 331 15.57 13.88 9.50
CA ILE A 331 16.20 13.46 8.23
C ILE A 331 17.73 13.37 8.33
N ASN A 332 18.36 12.50 7.53
CA ASN A 332 19.82 12.32 7.51
C ASN A 332 20.43 13.10 6.34
N SER A 333 20.77 14.38 6.56
CA SER A 333 21.10 15.31 5.49
C SER A 333 22.38 14.94 4.72
N ASN A 334 23.32 14.22 5.37
CA ASN A 334 24.54 13.71 4.74
C ASN A 334 24.30 12.56 3.74
N TRP A 335 23.13 11.93 3.75
CA TRP A 335 22.73 10.94 2.74
C TRP A 335 21.81 11.55 1.65
N GLY A 336 21.63 12.88 1.66
CA GLY A 336 20.78 13.58 0.71
C GLY A 336 19.28 13.44 1.02
N ASP A 337 18.90 13.06 2.25
CA ASP A 337 17.50 13.00 2.66
C ASP A 337 16.84 14.39 2.54
N THR A 338 15.55 14.46 2.21
CA THR A 338 14.82 15.75 2.18
C THR A 338 13.43 15.67 2.81
N ALA A 339 13.07 16.64 3.64
CA ALA A 339 11.70 16.90 4.05
C ALA A 339 11.13 18.08 3.26
N THR A 340 9.91 17.92 2.72
CA THR A 340 9.07 19.02 2.23
C THR A 340 7.87 19.12 3.15
N ILE A 341 7.68 20.26 3.81
CA ILE A 341 6.69 20.40 4.90
C ILE A 341 5.84 21.64 4.62
N THR A 342 4.52 21.44 4.49
CA THR A 342 3.54 22.48 4.18
C THR A 342 2.32 22.34 5.08
N ARG A 343 1.67 23.47 5.45
CA ARG A 343 0.37 23.49 6.13
C ARG A 343 0.30 22.60 7.40
N VAL A 344 1.30 22.68 8.27
CA VAL A 344 1.31 21.97 9.56
C VAL A 344 0.64 22.84 10.63
N THR A 345 -0.26 22.26 11.42
CA THR A 345 -0.72 22.88 12.68
C THR A 345 -0.10 22.17 13.86
N LEU A 346 0.61 22.90 14.72
CA LEU A 346 1.21 22.42 15.97
C LEU A 346 0.39 22.95 17.15
N THR A 347 -0.20 22.05 17.94
CA THR A 347 -0.89 22.36 19.20
C THR A 347 -0.12 21.79 20.38
N SER A 348 -0.05 22.51 21.50
CA SER A 348 0.71 22.07 22.70
C SER A 348 2.17 21.68 22.40
N SER A 349 2.75 22.20 21.31
CA SER A 349 4.02 21.73 20.71
C SER A 349 4.88 22.92 20.24
N SER A 350 4.87 24.03 20.99
CA SER A 350 5.57 25.27 20.61
C SER A 350 7.10 25.16 20.60
N GLY A 351 7.66 24.15 21.28
CA GLY A 351 9.09 23.80 21.23
C GLY A 351 9.46 22.71 20.22
N ALA A 352 8.52 22.23 19.40
CA ALA A 352 8.78 21.12 18.50
C ALA A 352 9.73 21.49 17.36
N THR A 353 10.71 20.63 17.09
CA THR A 353 11.60 20.76 15.92
C THR A 353 10.86 20.37 14.66
N VAL A 354 10.72 21.29 13.71
CA VAL A 354 9.98 21.06 12.46
C VAL A 354 10.79 20.20 11.49
N CYS A 355 12.06 20.54 11.24
CA CYS A 355 12.92 19.73 10.37
C CYS A 355 14.31 19.53 11.00
N GLY A 356 14.43 18.45 11.78
CA GLY A 356 15.68 18.06 12.43
C GLY A 356 16.63 17.38 11.45
N LYS A 357 17.84 17.95 11.29
CA LYS A 357 18.90 17.35 10.47
C LYS A 357 19.81 16.50 11.34
N TYR A 358 20.15 15.31 10.85
CA TYR A 358 21.06 14.36 11.48
C TYR A 358 22.19 13.98 10.53
N GLN A 359 23.33 13.59 11.10
CA GLN A 359 24.36 12.82 10.42
C GLN A 359 24.01 11.33 10.60
N GLY A 360 23.49 10.72 9.54
CA GLY A 360 23.32 9.26 9.45
C GLY A 360 24.69 8.56 9.44
N VAL A 361 24.75 7.40 10.08
CA VAL A 361 25.95 6.60 10.35
C VAL A 361 25.71 5.13 10.01
N ALA A 362 26.78 4.32 9.97
CA ALA A 362 26.63 2.88 9.87
C ALA A 362 26.02 2.28 11.15
N LYS A 363 25.43 1.09 11.05
CA LYS A 363 24.88 0.35 12.20
C LYS A 363 25.94 0.14 13.28
N GLY A 364 25.54 0.32 14.55
CA GLY A 364 26.42 0.24 15.72
C GLY A 364 26.98 1.60 16.18
N SER A 365 26.57 2.70 15.54
CA SER A 365 26.85 4.08 15.97
C SER A 365 25.55 4.87 16.10
N GLU A 366 25.56 5.91 16.93
CA GLU A 366 24.41 6.80 17.10
C GLU A 366 24.40 7.97 16.10
N PRO A 367 23.27 8.27 15.43
CA PRO A 367 23.16 9.41 14.52
C PRO A 367 23.28 10.75 15.26
N LYS A 368 24.25 11.58 14.89
CA LYS A 368 24.47 12.88 15.52
C LYS A 368 23.45 13.91 15.05
N TYR A 369 22.76 14.58 15.96
CA TYR A 369 21.92 15.75 15.63
C TYR A 369 22.78 16.94 15.18
N LEU A 370 22.38 17.59 14.09
CA LEU A 370 23.08 18.71 13.45
C LEU A 370 22.34 20.05 13.59
N GLY A 371 21.19 20.05 14.27
CA GLY A 371 20.31 21.22 14.39
C GLY A 371 19.13 21.18 13.42
N GLU A 372 18.27 22.18 13.56
CA GLU A 372 17.09 22.35 12.71
C GLU A 372 17.46 22.99 11.34
N GLY A 373 16.69 22.68 10.30
CA GLY A 373 16.81 23.31 8.99
C GLY A 373 15.53 24.04 8.58
N TRP A 374 15.69 25.19 7.93
CA TRP A 374 14.61 26.01 7.39
C TRP A 374 15.02 26.54 6.02
N ASN A 375 14.14 26.40 5.04
CA ASN A 375 14.32 26.84 3.65
C ASN A 375 15.70 26.48 3.06
N ASP A 376 16.16 25.24 3.26
CA ASP A 376 17.42 24.72 2.74
C ASP A 376 17.23 23.53 1.78
N SER A 377 18.33 22.99 1.23
CA SER A 377 18.31 21.89 0.25
C SER A 377 17.61 20.62 0.75
N ASN A 378 17.69 20.38 2.06
CA ASN A 378 17.17 19.20 2.74
C ASN A 378 15.83 19.51 3.43
N CYS A 379 15.73 20.64 4.12
CA CYS A 379 14.56 21.12 4.83
C CYS A 379 13.81 22.18 4.03
N LYS A 380 12.90 21.72 3.16
CA LYS A 380 12.06 22.56 2.28
C LYS A 380 10.79 22.95 3.03
N VAL A 381 10.94 23.91 3.94
CA VAL A 381 9.89 24.42 4.84
C VAL A 381 10.16 25.88 5.19
N THR A 382 9.10 26.69 5.26
CA THR A 382 9.14 28.09 5.70
C THR A 382 8.33 28.29 6.98
N GLN A 383 8.55 29.38 7.70
CA GLN A 383 7.75 29.70 8.90
C GLN A 383 6.25 29.84 8.57
N SER A 384 5.91 30.33 7.37
CA SER A 384 4.52 30.40 6.89
C SER A 384 3.85 29.05 6.63
N ASP A 385 4.60 27.96 6.56
CA ASP A 385 4.05 26.60 6.44
C ASP A 385 3.53 26.06 7.78
N ILE A 386 3.88 26.71 8.89
CA ILE A 386 3.63 26.22 10.25
C ILE A 386 2.69 27.18 10.99
N THR A 387 1.60 26.64 11.53
CA THR A 387 0.65 27.35 12.39
C THR A 387 0.74 26.79 13.81
N TYR A 388 1.21 27.60 14.75
CA TYR A 388 1.15 27.27 16.18
C TYR A 388 -0.22 27.66 16.75
N ARG A 389 -0.78 26.84 17.64
CA ARG A 389 -2.09 27.04 18.30
C ARG A 389 -2.08 26.59 19.76
#